data_AF-A0A4Q7YD90-F1
#
_entry.id   AF-A0A4Q7YD90-F1
#
_cell.length_a   1.000
_cell.length_b   1.000
_cell.length_c   1.000
_cell.angle_alpha   90.00
_cell.angle_beta   90.00
_cell.angle_gamma   90.00
#
_symmetry.space_group_name_H-M   'P 1'
#
loop_
_entity.id
_entity.type
_entity.pdbx_description
1 polymer ?
#
loop_
_entity_poly.entity_id
_entity_poly.type
_entity_poly.pdbx_seq_one_letter_code
_entity_poly.pdbx_strand_id
1 'polypeptide(L)'
;MTPTVVLPVIIGVLYAAGVYLLLDRSLTRVLLGFLLLGNATNLLLLSAGGPSGLAPILGYAEPEEMSDSLPQALILTAIVITFGIAAFVLAIIYRSWRLVRQEVIEVDEEDRRIARRSDTDADDIDPDDLAPEDRPAMHADTFAADNEVERSLARQYSGIASDDVDLPPTQRRKR
;
A
#
# COMPACT_ATOMS: atom_id res chain seq x y z
N MET A 1 7.53 2.66 44.51
CA MET A 1 7.07 1.47 43.76
C MET A 1 8.24 0.95 42.95
N THR A 2 8.57 -0.34 43.05
CA THR A 2 9.63 -0.94 42.24
C THR A 2 9.16 -1.03 40.79
N PRO A 3 9.83 -0.38 39.82
CA PRO A 3 9.42 -0.48 38.42
C PRO A 3 9.64 -1.93 37.94
N THR A 4 8.54 -2.66 37.73
CA THR A 4 8.57 -4.02 37.23
C THR A 4 8.73 -4.02 35.72
N VAL A 5 9.88 -4.51 35.23
CA VAL A 5 10.22 -4.59 33.79
C VAL A 5 9.39 -5.62 33.03
N VAL A 6 8.68 -6.50 33.76
CA VAL A 6 7.86 -7.59 33.20
C VAL A 6 6.79 -7.07 32.24
N LEU A 7 6.04 -6.03 32.63
CA LEU A 7 4.94 -5.52 31.81
C LEU A 7 5.42 -4.91 30.48
N PRO A 8 6.42 -4.00 30.45
CA PRO A 8 7.02 -3.52 29.20
C PRO A 8 7.56 -4.63 28.29
N VAL A 9 8.20 -5.66 28.87
CA VAL A 9 8.71 -6.80 28.09
C VAL A 9 7.57 -7.59 27.45
N ILE A 10 6.50 -7.87 28.20
CA ILE A 10 5.31 -8.54 27.67
C ILE A 10 4.73 -7.72 26.50
N ILE A 11 4.53 -6.41 26.69
CA ILE A 11 4.03 -5.52 25.63
C ILE A 11 4.93 -5.59 24.38
N GLY A 12 6.25 -5.52 24.56
CA GLY A 12 7.21 -5.62 23.45
C GLY A 12 7.13 -6.97 22.71
N VAL A 13 7.00 -8.08 23.43
CA VAL A 13 6.83 -9.42 22.84
C VAL A 13 5.51 -9.53 22.07
N LEU A 14 4.42 -8.98 22.60
CA LEU A 14 3.13 -8.94 21.89
C LEU A 14 3.20 -8.11 20.61
N TYR A 15 3.87 -6.96 20.63
CA TYR A 15 4.11 -6.17 19.43
C TYR A 15 4.98 -6.92 18.42
N ALA A 16 6.09 -7.52 18.86
CA ALA A 16 6.97 -8.28 17.99
C ALA A 16 6.24 -9.46 17.31
N ALA A 17 5.49 -10.24 18.09
CA ALA A 17 4.68 -11.35 17.56
C ALA A 17 3.55 -10.84 16.64
N GLY A 18 2.88 -9.75 17.00
CA GLY A 18 1.83 -9.15 16.18
C GLY A 18 2.34 -8.64 14.82
N VAL A 19 3.46 -7.91 14.82
CA VAL A 19 4.12 -7.44 13.58
C VAL A 19 4.62 -8.62 12.75
N TYR A 20 5.22 -9.63 13.38
CA TYR A 20 5.67 -10.84 12.69
C TYR A 20 4.52 -11.54 11.95
N LEU A 21 3.36 -11.67 12.61
CA LEU A 21 2.17 -12.26 11.98
C LEU A 21 1.55 -11.37 10.88
N LEU A 22 1.67 -10.04 11.00
CA LEU A 22 1.23 -9.10 9.96
C LEU A 22 2.02 -9.22 8.66
N LEU A 23 3.30 -9.61 8.75
CA LEU A 23 4.19 -9.82 7.61
C LEU A 23 3.95 -11.16 6.90
N ASP A 24 3.03 -11.98 7.40
CA ASP A 24 2.72 -13.26 6.80
C ASP A 24 1.77 -13.12 5.61
N ARG A 25 1.83 -14.09 4.71
CA ARG A 25 1.02 -14.20 3.49
C ARG A 25 -0.36 -14.81 3.69
N SER A 26 -0.64 -15.34 4.88
CA SER A 26 -1.96 -15.88 5.24
C SER A 26 -2.80 -14.79 5.89
N LEU A 27 -3.96 -14.48 5.29
CA LEU A 27 -4.87 -13.46 5.82
C LEU A 27 -5.35 -13.77 7.24
N THR A 28 -5.52 -15.05 7.60
CA THR A 28 -5.85 -15.48 8.97
C THR A 28 -4.71 -15.15 9.94
N ARG A 29 -3.46 -15.32 9.52
CA ARG A 29 -2.30 -14.91 10.35
C ARG A 29 -2.23 -13.39 10.49
N VAL A 30 -2.49 -12.65 9.42
CA VAL A 30 -2.60 -11.17 9.46
C VAL A 30 -3.71 -10.73 10.42
N LEU A 31 -4.88 -11.38 10.38
CA LEU A 31 -5.98 -11.14 11.33
C LEU A 31 -5.51 -11.37 12.78
N LEU A 32 -4.90 -12.52 13.07
CA LEU A 32 -4.34 -12.79 14.41
C LEU A 32 -3.30 -11.74 14.82
N GLY A 33 -2.48 -11.26 13.89
CA GLY A 33 -1.54 -10.18 14.12
C GLY A 33 -2.23 -8.87 14.55
N PHE A 34 -3.32 -8.47 13.88
CA PHE A 34 -4.13 -7.32 14.30
C PHE A 34 -4.72 -7.51 15.71
N LEU A 35 -5.20 -8.72 16.04
CA LEU A 35 -5.71 -9.02 17.38
C LEU A 35 -4.60 -8.90 18.43
N LEU A 36 -3.39 -9.43 18.16
CA LEU A 36 -2.25 -9.31 19.07
C LEU A 36 -1.83 -7.84 19.26
N LEU A 37 -1.73 -7.07 18.17
CA LEU A 37 -1.39 -5.65 18.22
C LEU A 37 -2.42 -4.82 19.00
N GLY A 38 -3.71 -5.11 18.82
CA GLY A 38 -4.78 -4.47 19.59
C GLY A 38 -4.64 -4.74 21.08
N ASN A 39 -4.37 -5.98 21.48
CA ASN A 39 -4.11 -6.33 22.88
C ASN A 39 -2.83 -5.66 23.42
N ALA A 40 -1.76 -5.61 22.64
CA ALA A 40 -0.52 -4.93 23.01
C ALA A 40 -0.75 -3.43 23.28
N THR A 41 -1.53 -2.78 22.41
CA THR A 41 -1.88 -1.35 22.51
C THR A 41 -2.75 -1.09 23.73
N ASN A 42 -3.72 -1.97 24.02
CA ASN A 42 -4.55 -1.85 25.22
C ASN A 42 -3.72 -1.95 26.51
N LEU A 43 -2.76 -2.88 26.57
CA LEU A 43 -1.84 -3.00 27.69
C LEU A 43 -0.89 -1.80 27.80
N LEU A 44 -0.45 -1.25 26.67
CA LEU A 44 0.37 -0.04 26.63
C LEU A 44 -0.38 1.17 27.18
N LEU A 45 -1.64 1.37 26.77
CA LEU A 45 -2.50 2.43 27.31
C LEU A 45 -2.74 2.25 28.81
N LEU A 46 -2.97 1.01 29.26
CA LEU A 46 -3.13 0.71 30.68
C LEU A 46 -1.85 1.04 31.46
N SER A 47 -0.68 0.71 30.92
CA SER A 47 0.61 1.03 31.53
C SER A 47 0.87 2.54 31.61
N ALA A 48 0.26 3.34 30.74
CA ALA A 48 0.37 4.81 30.77
C ALA A 48 -0.56 5.45 31.82
N GLY A 49 -1.57 4.73 32.31
CA GLY A 49 -2.60 5.24 33.22
C GLY A 49 -2.20 5.43 34.68
N GLY A 50 -0.91 5.25 35.01
CA GLY A 50 -0.38 5.51 36.35
C GLY A 50 -0.64 4.39 37.38
N PRO A 51 -0.53 4.70 38.68
CA PRO A 51 -0.67 3.73 39.76
C PRO A 51 -2.05 3.05 39.78
N SER A 52 -2.10 1.81 40.27
CA SER A 52 -3.35 1.12 40.51
C SER A 52 -4.17 1.85 41.58
N GLY A 53 -5.37 2.28 41.22
CA GLY A 53 -6.37 2.83 42.15
C GLY A 53 -7.67 2.01 42.15
N LEU A 54 -8.64 2.47 42.92
CA LEU A 54 -10.01 1.96 42.94
C LEU A 54 -10.75 2.34 41.65
N ALA A 55 -11.82 1.62 41.36
CA ALA A 55 -12.63 1.85 40.17
C ALA A 55 -13.15 3.31 40.15
N PRO A 56 -13.09 4.03 39.02
CA PRO A 56 -13.49 5.43 38.92
C PRO A 56 -15.02 5.56 38.82
N ILE A 57 -15.71 5.15 39.88
CA ILE A 57 -17.16 5.16 40.02
C ILE A 57 -17.53 6.14 41.13
N LEU A 58 -18.27 7.19 40.78
CA LEU A 58 -18.69 8.23 41.73
C LEU A 58 -19.44 7.61 42.92
N GLY A 59 -19.05 8.02 44.14
CA GLY A 59 -19.65 7.55 45.39
C GLY A 59 -19.10 6.22 45.93
N TYR A 60 -18.11 5.61 45.26
CA TYR A 60 -17.49 4.35 45.70
C TYR A 60 -16.15 4.56 46.45
N ALA A 61 -15.39 5.59 46.08
CA ALA A 61 -14.08 5.92 46.64
C ALA A 61 -13.84 7.43 46.60
N GLU A 62 -12.89 7.91 47.40
CA GLU A 62 -12.41 9.30 47.29
C GLU A 62 -11.67 9.50 45.94
N PRO A 63 -11.75 10.69 45.31
CA PRO A 63 -11.15 10.94 44.00
C PRO A 63 -9.64 10.65 43.94
N GLU A 64 -8.94 10.81 45.06
CA GLU A 64 -7.50 10.60 45.19
C GLU A 64 -7.10 9.12 45.19
N GLU A 65 -8.05 8.23 45.50
CA GLU A 65 -7.85 6.77 45.52
C GLU A 65 -8.25 6.12 44.18
N MET A 66 -8.87 6.87 43.27
CA MET A 66 -9.37 6.37 41.99
C MET A 66 -8.27 6.26 40.94
N SER A 67 -8.35 5.22 40.11
CA SER A 67 -7.54 5.11 38.89
C SER A 67 -7.97 6.13 37.83
N ASP A 68 -7.05 6.54 36.96
CA ASP A 68 -7.36 7.43 35.84
C ASP A 68 -8.39 6.81 34.89
N SER A 69 -9.49 7.53 34.65
CA SER A 69 -10.59 7.12 33.78
C SER A 69 -10.32 7.38 32.30
N LEU A 70 -9.38 8.27 31.97
CA LEU A 70 -9.08 8.63 30.60
C LEU A 70 -8.48 7.45 29.80
N PRO A 71 -7.41 6.75 30.27
CA PRO A 71 -6.91 5.55 29.60
C PRO A 71 -7.97 4.46 29.46
N GLN A 72 -8.86 4.30 30.44
CA GLN A 72 -9.91 3.28 30.42
C GLN A 72 -10.92 3.54 29.30
N ALA A 73 -11.35 4.79 29.12
CA ALA A 73 -12.23 5.17 28.03
C ALA A 73 -11.57 4.98 26.65
N LEU A 74 -10.27 5.28 26.55
CA LEU A 74 -9.49 5.06 25.32
C LEU A 74 -9.37 3.56 25.00
N ILE A 75 -9.12 2.71 25.99
CA ILE A 75 -9.05 1.25 25.82
C ILE A 75 -10.40 0.70 25.34
N LEU A 76 -11.52 1.13 25.91
CA LEU A 76 -12.84 0.69 25.45
C LEU A 76 -13.07 1.04 23.97
N THR A 77 -12.66 2.24 23.56
CA THR A 77 -12.75 2.69 22.16
C THR A 77 -11.85 1.85 21.26
N ALA A 78 -10.61 1.59 21.68
CA ALA A 78 -9.66 0.78 20.95
C ALA A 78 -10.15 -0.67 20.76
N ILE A 79 -10.80 -1.26 21.77
CA ILE A 79 -11.40 -2.60 21.69
C ILE A 79 -12.47 -2.65 20.60
N VAL A 80 -13.37 -1.66 20.56
CA VAL A 80 -14.47 -1.61 19.56
C VAL A 80 -13.92 -1.43 18.15
N ILE A 81 -12.93 -0.55 17.96
CA ILE A 81 -12.27 -0.35 16.66
C ILE A 81 -11.58 -1.64 16.21
N THR A 82 -10.82 -2.29 17.11
CA THR A 82 -10.12 -3.55 16.82
C THR A 82 -11.12 -4.64 16.44
N PHE A 83 -12.24 -4.74 17.16
CA PHE A 83 -13.31 -5.67 16.82
C PHE A 83 -13.93 -5.38 15.44
N GLY A 84 -14.17 -4.11 15.10
CA GLY A 84 -14.67 -3.70 13.79
C GLY A 84 -13.72 -4.09 12.66
N ILE A 85 -12.42 -3.81 12.82
CA ILE A 85 -11.39 -4.20 11.85
C ILE A 85 -11.30 -5.73 11.74
N ALA A 86 -11.31 -6.45 12.86
CA ALA A 86 -11.26 -7.90 12.87
C ALA A 86 -12.47 -8.53 12.15
N ALA A 87 -13.68 -8.04 12.42
CA ALA A 87 -14.89 -8.49 11.75
C ALA A 87 -14.86 -8.20 10.24
N PHE A 88 -14.36 -7.02 9.85
CA PHE A 88 -14.21 -6.65 8.45
C PHE A 88 -13.20 -7.54 7.71
N VAL A 89 -12.01 -7.74 8.28
CA VAL A 89 -10.98 -8.62 7.72
C VAL A 89 -11.48 -10.06 7.68
N LEU A 90 -12.16 -10.54 8.72
CA LEU A 90 -12.76 -11.87 8.74
C LEU A 90 -13.83 -12.04 7.63
N ALA A 91 -14.63 -11.02 7.37
CA ALA A 91 -15.58 -11.03 6.26
C ALA A 91 -14.87 -11.08 4.89
N ILE A 92 -13.74 -10.41 4.72
CA ILE A 92 -12.90 -10.50 3.52
C ILE A 92 -12.33 -11.92 3.38
N ILE A 93 -11.77 -12.49 4.44
CA ILE A 93 -11.24 -13.87 4.45
C ILE A 93 -12.33 -14.84 4.02
N TYR A 94 -13.51 -14.75 4.63
CA TYR A 94 -14.65 -15.59 4.29
C TYR A 94 -15.07 -15.44 2.83
N ARG A 95 -15.14 -14.19 2.33
CA ARG A 95 -15.49 -13.91 0.93
C ARG A 95 -14.43 -14.43 -0.05
N SER A 96 -13.14 -14.26 0.25
CA SER A 96 -12.03 -14.76 -0.55
C SER A 96 -12.07 -16.28 -0.64
N TRP A 97 -12.26 -16.95 0.50
CA TRP A 97 -12.39 -18.41 0.53
C TRP A 97 -13.60 -18.92 -0.26
N ARG A 98 -14.73 -18.20 -0.23
CA ARG A 98 -15.91 -18.53 -1.03
C ARG A 98 -15.70 -18.39 -2.54
N LEU A 99 -14.90 -17.41 -2.99
CA LEU A 99 -14.72 -17.09 -4.41
C LEU A 99 -13.51 -17.79 -5.03
N VAL A 100 -12.37 -17.72 -4.37
CA VAL A 100 -11.06 -18.18 -4.89
C VAL A 100 -10.66 -19.51 -4.26
N ARG A 101 -11.26 -19.91 -3.13
CA ARG A 101 -10.89 -21.10 -2.32
C ARG A 101 -9.43 -21.10 -1.85
N GLN A 102 -8.77 -19.95 -1.90
CA GLN A 102 -7.43 -19.74 -1.38
C GLN A 102 -7.40 -18.49 -0.50
N GLU A 103 -6.67 -18.60 0.61
CA GLU A 103 -6.45 -17.53 1.58
C GLU A 103 -4.98 -17.06 1.59
N VAL A 104 -4.08 -17.92 1.13
CA VAL A 104 -2.64 -17.63 1.09
C VAL A 104 -2.34 -16.90 -0.21
N ILE A 105 -1.65 -15.77 -0.10
CA ILE A 105 -1.14 -15.03 -1.27
C ILE A 105 -0.08 -15.89 -1.97
N GLU A 106 -0.29 -16.14 -3.26
CA GLU A 106 0.62 -16.91 -4.11
C GLU A 106 1.84 -16.06 -4.50
N VAL A 107 2.96 -16.74 -4.72
CA VAL A 107 4.19 -16.08 -5.19
C VAL A 107 4.29 -16.32 -6.68
N ASP A 108 4.21 -15.25 -7.47
CA ASP A 108 4.36 -15.34 -8.91
C ASP A 108 5.81 -15.71 -9.27
N GLU A 109 5.98 -16.64 -10.21
CA GLU A 109 7.29 -16.97 -10.76
C GLU A 109 7.88 -15.81 -11.57
N GLU A 110 7.04 -14.99 -12.19
CA GLU A 110 7.49 -13.79 -12.90
C GLU A 110 8.08 -12.76 -11.95
N ASP A 111 7.44 -12.50 -10.80
CA ASP A 111 7.98 -11.63 -9.74
C ASP A 111 9.38 -12.12 -9.28
N ARG A 112 9.56 -13.44 -9.17
CA ARG A 112 10.85 -14.04 -8.84
C ARG A 112 11.89 -13.93 -9.95
N ARG A 113 11.46 -13.95 -11.22
CA ARG A 113 12.36 -13.75 -12.38
C ARG A 113 12.83 -12.29 -12.43
N ILE A 114 11.92 -11.33 -12.26
CA ILE A 114 12.23 -9.89 -12.25
C ILE A 114 13.17 -9.54 -11.09
N ALA A 115 12.88 -10.02 -9.87
CA ALA A 115 13.73 -9.77 -8.69
C ALA A 115 15.15 -10.35 -8.80
N ARG A 116 15.37 -11.35 -9.67
CA ARG A 116 16.70 -11.89 -9.99
C ARG A 116 17.40 -11.14 -11.11
N ARG A 117 16.66 -10.37 -11.91
CA ARG A 117 17.16 -9.62 -13.06
C ARG A 117 17.63 -8.20 -12.68
N SER A 118 17.35 -7.74 -11.45
CA SER A 118 17.63 -6.38 -10.99
C SER A 118 19.09 -6.12 -10.59
N ASP A 119 20.02 -6.36 -11.52
CA ASP A 119 21.38 -5.80 -11.49
C ASP A 119 21.66 -4.97 -12.76
N THR A 120 20.63 -4.67 -13.54
CA THR A 120 20.72 -3.74 -14.67
C THR A 120 19.53 -2.81 -14.55
N ASP A 121 19.79 -1.58 -14.11
CA ASP A 121 18.79 -0.52 -14.17
C ASP A 121 18.31 -0.44 -15.63
N ALA A 122 17.00 -0.26 -15.83
CA ALA A 122 16.45 -0.09 -17.19
C ALA A 122 17.07 1.13 -17.91
N ASP A 123 17.67 2.04 -17.15
CA ASP A 123 18.40 3.22 -17.61
C ASP A 123 19.83 2.91 -18.09
N ASP A 124 20.38 1.73 -17.77
CA ASP A 124 21.73 1.27 -18.17
C ASP A 124 21.71 0.33 -19.39
N ILE A 125 20.53 -0.11 -19.84
CA ILE A 125 20.38 -0.94 -21.05
C ILE A 125 20.32 -0.01 -22.26
N ASP A 126 21.31 -0.13 -23.16
CA ASP A 126 21.29 0.56 -24.44
C ASP A 126 19.99 0.17 -25.20
N PRO A 127 19.15 1.14 -25.63
CA PRO A 127 17.95 0.86 -26.41
C PRO A 127 18.21 -0.02 -27.63
N ASP A 128 19.42 0.03 -28.19
CA ASP A 128 19.81 -0.77 -29.35
C ASP A 128 19.99 -2.26 -29.02
N ASP A 129 20.22 -2.61 -27.75
CA ASP A 129 20.35 -4.00 -27.26
C ASP A 129 19.00 -4.67 -26.92
N LEU A 130 17.90 -3.92 -26.94
CA LEU A 130 16.54 -4.46 -26.74
C LEU A 130 16.05 -5.20 -28.00
N ALA A 131 15.21 -6.23 -27.79
CA ALA A 131 14.47 -6.89 -28.87
C ALA A 131 13.61 -5.84 -29.62
N PRO A 132 13.45 -5.94 -30.94
CA PRO A 132 12.78 -4.91 -31.74
C PRO A 132 11.38 -4.53 -31.23
N GLU A 133 10.64 -5.48 -30.64
CA GLU A 133 9.33 -5.28 -30.03
C GLU A 133 9.33 -4.53 -28.69
N ASP A 134 10.42 -4.55 -27.95
CA ASP A 134 10.53 -3.97 -26.59
C ASP A 134 11.24 -2.60 -26.60
N ARG A 135 11.74 -2.16 -27.76
CA ARG A 135 12.37 -0.84 -27.91
C ARG A 135 11.34 0.25 -27.63
N PRO A 136 11.62 1.22 -26.73
CA PRO A 136 10.78 2.40 -26.63
C PRO A 136 10.71 3.02 -28.02
N ALA A 137 9.51 3.40 -28.47
CA ALA A 137 9.34 4.04 -29.77
C ALA A 137 10.30 5.23 -29.81
N MET A 138 11.43 5.05 -30.52
CA MET A 138 12.46 6.05 -30.64
C MET A 138 11.74 7.29 -31.12
N HIS A 139 11.77 8.37 -30.32
CA HIS A 139 11.35 9.67 -30.83
C HIS A 139 12.22 9.91 -32.04
N ALA A 140 11.64 9.69 -33.22
CA ALA A 140 12.29 9.90 -34.48
C ALA A 140 12.66 11.38 -34.50
N ASP A 141 13.92 11.68 -34.24
CA ASP A 141 14.52 12.94 -34.68
C ASP A 141 14.50 12.89 -36.21
N THR A 142 13.36 13.31 -36.71
CA THR A 142 12.91 13.24 -38.09
C THR A 142 13.54 14.40 -38.83
N PHE A 143 14.86 14.37 -39.08
CA PHE A 143 15.53 15.46 -39.81
C PHE A 143 16.61 15.01 -40.80
N ALA A 144 16.43 13.87 -41.46
CA ALA A 144 17.32 13.52 -42.59
C ALA A 144 16.70 12.74 -43.76
N ALA A 145 15.53 12.11 -43.60
CA ALA A 145 14.98 11.22 -44.64
C ALA A 145 14.05 11.89 -45.67
N ASP A 146 13.60 13.13 -45.45
CA ASP A 146 12.55 13.74 -46.30
C ASP A 146 13.02 14.22 -47.68
N ASN A 147 14.31 14.46 -47.88
CA ASN A 147 14.77 15.13 -49.09
C ASN A 147 14.70 14.26 -50.36
N GLU A 148 14.73 12.93 -50.25
CA GLU A 148 14.80 12.06 -51.44
C GLU A 148 13.40 11.70 -51.96
N VAL A 149 12.47 11.45 -51.05
CA VAL A 149 11.08 11.15 -51.38
C VAL A 149 10.38 12.40 -51.91
N GLU A 150 10.56 13.55 -51.28
CA GLU A 150 9.97 14.83 -51.71
C GLU A 150 10.51 15.26 -53.08
N ARG A 151 11.80 15.09 -53.35
CA ARG A 151 12.39 15.33 -54.69
C ARG A 151 11.86 14.37 -55.75
N SER A 152 11.56 13.13 -55.39
CA SER A 152 10.98 12.15 -56.32
C SER A 152 9.54 12.51 -56.70
N LEU A 153 8.74 12.92 -55.71
CA LEU A 153 7.35 13.32 -55.88
C LEU A 153 7.22 14.65 -56.61
N ALA A 154 8.08 15.63 -56.31
CA ALA A 154 8.11 16.93 -56.99
C ALA A 154 8.48 16.80 -58.50
N ARG A 155 9.30 15.82 -58.87
CA ARG A 155 9.59 15.51 -60.28
C ARG A 155 8.43 14.81 -60.97
N GLN A 156 7.73 13.94 -60.26
CA GLN A 156 6.65 13.13 -60.82
C GLN A 156 5.34 13.91 -60.97
N TYR A 157 5.11 14.93 -60.13
CA TYR A 157 3.86 15.70 -60.07
C TYR A 157 4.08 17.21 -60.21
N SER A 158 4.90 17.64 -61.18
CA SER A 158 5.32 19.04 -61.38
C SER A 158 4.21 20.04 -61.79
N GLY A 159 2.93 19.66 -61.70
CA GLY A 159 1.78 20.46 -62.15
C GLY A 159 0.60 20.46 -61.19
N ILE A 160 0.73 19.89 -59.98
CA ILE A 160 -0.32 19.89 -58.96
C ILE A 160 0.15 20.78 -57.82
N ALA A 161 -0.60 21.84 -57.51
CA ALA A 161 -0.33 22.66 -56.34
C ALA A 161 -0.54 21.80 -55.08
N SER A 162 0.47 21.73 -54.20
CA SER A 162 0.33 21.15 -52.86
C SER A 162 -0.66 22.02 -52.10
N ASP A 163 -1.89 21.56 -51.96
CA ASP A 163 -2.89 22.19 -51.10
C ASP A 163 -2.61 21.68 -49.68
N ASP A 164 -1.68 22.33 -49.00
CA ASP A 164 -1.42 22.10 -47.58
C ASP A 164 -2.69 22.51 -46.81
N VAL A 165 -3.50 21.51 -46.44
CA VAL A 165 -4.72 21.73 -45.67
C VAL A 165 -4.32 22.04 -44.22
N ASP A 166 -4.08 23.31 -43.93
CA ASP A 166 -4.18 23.88 -42.60
C ASP A 166 -5.62 23.71 -42.10
N LEU A 167 -5.88 22.63 -41.36
CA LEU A 167 -7.16 22.40 -40.73
C LEU A 167 -7.41 23.49 -39.67
N PRO A 168 -8.53 24.24 -39.74
CA PRO A 168 -8.80 25.30 -38.78
C PRO A 168 -9.07 24.74 -37.38
N PRO A 169 -8.68 25.46 -36.30
CA PRO A 169 -8.85 24.97 -34.94
C PRO A 169 -10.33 24.91 -34.56
N THR A 170 -10.79 23.74 -34.11
CA THR A 170 -12.16 23.49 -33.65
C THR A 170 -12.49 24.40 -32.46
N GLN A 171 -13.35 25.40 -32.65
CA GLN A 171 -13.85 26.25 -31.57
C GLN A 171 -14.79 25.46 -30.65
N ARG A 172 -14.43 25.37 -29.35
CA ARG A 172 -15.30 24.89 -28.27
C ARG A 172 -16.55 25.79 -28.16
N ARG A 173 -17.74 25.22 -28.41
CA ARG A 173 -19.02 25.86 -28.07
C ARG A 173 -19.32 25.65 -26.58
N LYS A 174 -19.37 26.74 -25.81
CA LYS A 174 -19.95 26.78 -24.46
C LYS A 174 -21.46 26.55 -24.55
N ARG A 175 -21.97 25.57 -23.81
CA ARG A 175 -23.28 25.60 -23.15
C ARG A 175 -23.15 24.92 -21.81
#